data_AF-A0A495ZGS2-F1
#
_entry.id   AF-A0A495ZGS2-F1
#
_cell.length_a   1.000
_cell.length_b   1.000
_cell.length_c   1.000
_cell.angle_alpha   90.00
_cell.angle_beta   90.00
_cell.angle_gamma   90.00
#
_symmetry.space_group_name_H-M   'P 1'
#
loop_
_entity.id
_entity.type
_entity.pdbx_description
1 polymer ?
#
loop_
_entity_poly.entity_id
_entity_poly.type
_entity_poly.pdbx_seq_one_letter_code
_entity_poly.pdbx_strand_id
1 'polypeptide(L)'
;MKDENIFSYTLEEVHKQNDETDWERVDKMTDEDLYKTAQSDPDVQPLSETELNCFKRVIYANGEMLWEDEQTVGELLANGEKYALIPVDREVLEWFEKADDRYLAKMNAVLRVYIESQED
;
A
#
# COMPACT_ATOMS: atom_id res chain seq x y z
N MET A 1 24.89 -16.05 27.01
CA MET A 1 25.23 -14.61 26.98
C MET A 1 24.01 -13.88 27.50
N LYS A 2 24.17 -13.03 28.52
CA LYS A 2 23.07 -12.20 29.02
C LYS A 2 23.17 -10.89 28.25
N ASP A 3 22.17 -10.55 27.46
CA ASP A 3 22.14 -9.26 26.77
C ASP A 3 21.83 -8.19 27.81
N GLU A 4 22.87 -7.51 28.29
CA GLU A 4 22.86 -6.65 29.49
C GLU A 4 21.99 -5.38 29.34
N ASN A 5 21.31 -5.19 28.21
CA ASN A 5 20.60 -3.94 27.89
C ASN A 5 19.23 -4.12 27.20
N ILE A 6 18.67 -5.34 27.17
CA ILE A 6 17.31 -5.57 26.64
C ILE A 6 16.31 -5.50 27.80
N PHE A 7 15.47 -4.47 27.79
CA PHE A 7 14.38 -4.29 28.76
C PHE A 7 13.06 -4.71 28.12
N SER A 8 12.20 -5.38 28.89
CA SER A 8 10.83 -5.69 28.48
C SER A 8 9.88 -4.89 29.34
N TYR A 9 8.93 -4.21 28.70
CA TYR A 9 7.90 -3.41 29.34
C TYR A 9 6.53 -3.89 28.90
N THR A 10 5.54 -3.76 29.78
CA THR A 10 4.14 -3.90 29.41
C THR A 10 3.63 -2.60 28.79
N LEU A 11 2.56 -2.69 27.98
CA LEU A 11 1.96 -1.52 27.34
C LEU A 11 1.52 -0.46 28.36
N GLU A 12 0.98 -0.88 29.51
CA GLU A 12 0.59 0.01 30.61
C GLU A 12 1.77 0.74 31.27
N GLU A 13 2.95 0.11 31.32
CA GLU A 13 4.17 0.69 31.87
C GLU A 13 4.78 1.71 30.91
N VAL A 14 4.80 1.42 29.60
CA VAL A 14 5.28 2.35 28.57
C VAL A 14 4.45 3.63 28.56
N HIS A 15 3.12 3.54 28.65
CA HIS A 15 2.24 4.72 28.71
C HIS A 15 2.43 5.60 29.96
N LYS A 16 3.04 5.07 31.03
CA LYS A 16 3.35 5.82 32.26
C LYS A 16 4.74 6.46 32.22
N GLN A 17 5.58 6.10 31.25
CA GLN A 17 6.89 6.73 31.09
C GLN A 17 6.74 8.11 30.45
N ASN A 18 7.67 9.00 30.81
CA ASN A 18 7.74 10.31 30.19
C ASN A 18 8.39 10.15 28.81
N ASP A 19 7.90 10.91 27.86
CA ASP A 19 8.53 11.03 26.56
C ASP A 19 9.86 11.79 26.71
N GLU A 20 10.96 11.17 26.29
CA GLU A 20 12.30 11.78 26.28
C GLU A 20 12.64 12.39 24.92
N THR A 21 11.74 12.30 23.95
CA THR A 21 11.94 12.80 22.59
C THR A 21 11.85 14.33 22.55
N ASP A 22 12.91 14.97 22.06
CA ASP A 22 12.91 16.41 21.78
C ASP A 22 12.11 16.71 20.50
N TRP A 23 10.78 16.81 20.65
CA TRP A 23 9.85 17.10 19.56
C TRP A 23 10.04 18.50 18.96
N GLU A 24 10.42 19.49 19.76
CA GLU A 24 10.64 20.86 19.25
C GLU A 24 11.82 20.91 18.27
N ARG A 25 12.87 20.12 18.52
CA ARG A 25 13.99 19.96 17.58
C ARG A 25 13.54 19.26 16.29
N VAL A 26 12.76 18.18 16.42
CA VAL A 26 12.27 17.41 15.26
C VAL A 26 11.38 18.27 14.36
N ASP A 27 10.45 19.04 14.95
CA ASP A 27 9.50 19.89 14.21
C ASP A 27 10.19 21.03 13.43
N LYS A 28 11.34 21.50 13.90
CA LYS A 28 12.15 22.54 13.23
C LYS A 28 13.13 21.98 12.19
N MET A 29 13.31 20.66 12.13
CA MET A 29 14.29 20.04 11.26
C MET A 29 13.83 20.09 9.80
N THR A 30 14.72 20.49 8.90
CA THR A 30 14.40 20.53 7.47
C THR A 30 14.55 19.16 6.83
N ASP A 31 13.90 18.94 5.69
CA ASP A 31 14.06 17.70 4.91
C ASP A 31 15.52 17.45 4.49
N GLU A 32 16.30 18.51 4.23
CA GLU A 32 17.73 18.40 3.91
C GLU A 32 18.54 17.89 5.11
N ASP A 33 18.22 18.37 6.32
CA ASP A 33 18.89 17.94 7.54
C ASP A 33 18.52 16.49 7.89
N LEU A 34 17.26 16.10 7.67
CA LEU A 34 16.81 14.72 7.79
C LEU A 34 17.57 13.80 6.82
N TYR A 35 17.68 14.21 5.56
CA TYR A 35 18.38 13.42 4.54
C TYR A 35 19.86 13.22 4.88
N LYS A 36 20.56 14.27 5.34
CA LYS A 36 21.95 14.17 5.81
C LYS A 36 22.08 13.25 7.02
N THR A 37 21.15 13.35 7.96
CA THR A 37 21.15 12.51 9.17
C THR A 37 20.98 11.04 8.80
N ALA A 38 20.01 10.73 7.93
CA ALA A 38 19.80 9.37 7.43
C ALA A 38 21.01 8.86 6.63
N GLN A 39 21.62 9.68 5.77
CA GLN A 39 22.80 9.28 4.99
C GLN A 39 24.02 8.99 5.87
N SER A 40 24.09 9.62 7.05
CA SER A 40 25.17 9.41 8.02
C SER A 40 24.96 8.13 8.84
N ASP A 41 23.75 7.59 8.89
CA ASP A 41 23.40 6.37 9.62
C ASP A 41 23.77 5.13 8.78
N PRO A 42 24.71 4.27 9.22
CA PRO A 42 25.10 3.07 8.48
C PRO A 42 23.97 2.05 8.27
N ASP A 43 23.00 2.00 9.18
CA ASP A 43 21.96 0.97 9.20
C ASP A 43 20.68 1.42 8.46
N VAL A 44 20.52 2.73 8.25
CA VAL A 44 19.28 3.32 7.71
C VAL A 44 19.58 4.43 6.67
N GLN A 45 20.42 4.12 5.68
CA GLN A 45 20.72 5.06 4.59
C GLN A 45 19.52 5.23 3.63
N PRO A 46 19.30 6.43 3.08
CA PRO A 46 18.36 6.63 1.99
C PRO A 46 18.77 5.82 0.76
N LEU A 47 17.79 5.23 0.09
CA LEU A 47 18.00 4.52 -1.17
C LEU A 47 18.45 5.51 -2.26
N SER A 48 19.42 5.08 -3.06
CA SER A 48 19.83 5.82 -4.25
C SER A 48 18.73 5.82 -5.32
N GLU A 49 18.80 6.77 -6.25
CA GLU A 49 17.83 6.85 -7.36
C GLU A 49 17.87 5.60 -8.25
N THR A 50 19.05 4.99 -8.42
CA THR A 50 19.18 3.71 -9.13
C THR A 50 18.45 2.58 -8.41
N GLU A 51 18.59 2.50 -7.08
CA GLU A 51 17.89 1.48 -6.28
C GLU A 51 16.38 1.73 -6.28
N LEU A 52 15.93 2.97 -6.16
CA LEU A 52 14.52 3.35 -6.28
C LEU A 52 13.93 2.95 -7.63
N ASN A 53 14.67 3.17 -8.72
CA ASN A 53 14.25 2.77 -10.07
C ASN A 53 14.21 1.26 -10.29
N CYS A 54 14.80 0.46 -9.40
CA CYS A 54 14.66 -1.00 -9.42
C CYS A 54 13.36 -1.48 -8.74
N PHE A 55 12.65 -0.63 -7.99
CA PHE A 55 11.36 -1.02 -7.42
C PHE A 55 10.31 -1.08 -8.52
N LYS A 56 9.62 -2.22 -8.59
CA LYS A 56 8.55 -2.46 -9.55
C LYS A 56 7.25 -2.60 -8.80
N ARG A 57 6.17 -2.03 -9.33
CA ARG A 57 4.85 -2.26 -8.75
C ARG A 57 4.46 -3.71 -8.93
N VAL A 58 3.99 -4.30 -7.85
CA VAL A 58 3.38 -5.63 -7.86
C VAL A 58 1.90 -5.46 -8.14
N ILE A 59 1.40 -6.16 -9.14
CA ILE A 59 -0.02 -6.28 -9.44
C ILE A 59 -0.46 -7.68 -9.03
N TYR A 60 -1.57 -7.79 -8.31
CA TYR A 60 -2.19 -9.09 -8.02
C TYR A 60 -3.39 -9.29 -8.94
N ALA A 61 -3.35 -10.35 -9.76
CA ALA A 61 -4.46 -10.77 -10.59
C ALA A 61 -4.80 -12.23 -10.27
N ASN A 62 -6.08 -12.53 -10.00
CA ASN A 62 -6.54 -13.88 -9.62
C ASN A 62 -5.77 -14.54 -8.45
N GLY A 63 -5.18 -13.75 -7.55
CA GLY A 63 -4.39 -14.24 -6.41
C GLY A 63 -2.93 -14.57 -6.74
N GLU A 64 -2.49 -14.35 -7.98
CA GLU A 64 -1.11 -14.49 -8.40
C GLU A 64 -0.40 -13.14 -8.45
N MET A 65 0.88 -13.13 -8.05
CA MET A 65 1.74 -11.96 -8.05
C MET A 65 2.35 -11.77 -9.45
N LEU A 66 2.08 -10.64 -10.09
CA LEU A 66 2.61 -10.29 -11.40
C LEU A 66 3.43 -9.00 -11.32
N TRP A 67 4.58 -9.00 -11.99
CA TRP A 67 5.47 -7.84 -12.07
C TRP A 67 5.09 -6.94 -13.25
N GLU A 68 5.05 -5.62 -13.05
CA GLU A 68 4.65 -4.62 -14.04
C GLU A 68 5.46 -4.68 -15.37
N ASP A 69 6.70 -5.15 -15.31
CA ASP A 69 7.58 -5.31 -16.48
C ASP A 69 7.43 -6.66 -17.20
N GLU A 70 6.69 -7.60 -16.63
CA GLU A 70 6.41 -8.90 -17.26
C GLU A 70 5.11 -8.87 -18.08
N GLN A 71 4.09 -8.12 -17.65
CA GLN A 71 2.87 -7.88 -18.43
C GLN A 71 2.21 -6.54 -18.06
N THR A 72 1.99 -5.69 -19.05
CA THR A 72 1.08 -4.55 -18.92
C THR A 72 -0.37 -5.03 -18.79
N VAL A 73 -1.24 -4.23 -18.16
CA VAL A 73 -2.70 -4.51 -18.13
C VAL A 73 -3.23 -4.76 -19.55
N GLY A 74 -2.68 -4.10 -20.58
CA GLY A 74 -3.04 -4.35 -21.98
C GLY A 74 -2.61 -5.71 -22.53
N GLU A 75 -1.46 -6.25 -22.10
CA GLU A 75 -0.98 -7.58 -22.49
C GLU A 75 -1.71 -8.71 -21.75
N LEU A 76 -2.12 -8.47 -20.51
CA LEU A 76 -3.06 -9.32 -19.77
C LEU A 76 -4.38 -9.51 -20.56
N LEU A 77 -4.89 -8.43 -21.15
CA LEU A 77 -6.10 -8.45 -21.98
C LEU A 77 -5.90 -9.13 -23.35
N ALA A 78 -4.65 -9.30 -23.81
CA ALA A 78 -4.33 -9.91 -25.09
C ALA A 78 -4.41 -11.45 -25.05
N ASN A 79 -4.31 -12.07 -23.87
CA ASN A 79 -4.31 -13.53 -23.69
C ASN A 79 -5.70 -14.18 -23.78
N GLY A 80 -6.70 -13.48 -24.31
CA GLY A 80 -8.00 -14.05 -24.69
C GLY A 80 -9.05 -14.07 -23.58
N GLU A 81 -8.70 -13.67 -22.36
CA GLU A 81 -9.70 -13.36 -21.33
C GLU A 81 -10.28 -11.97 -21.58
N LYS A 82 -11.57 -11.92 -21.92
CA LYS A 82 -12.27 -10.67 -22.23
C LYS A 82 -12.61 -9.92 -20.95
N TYR A 83 -11.71 -9.07 -20.47
CA TYR A 83 -12.08 -8.06 -19.48
C TYR A 83 -12.47 -6.76 -20.18
N ALA A 84 -13.56 -6.14 -19.72
CA ALA A 84 -13.95 -4.81 -20.14
C ALA A 84 -13.54 -3.81 -19.05
N LEU A 85 -12.76 -2.79 -19.41
CA LEU A 85 -12.51 -1.66 -18.53
C LEU A 85 -13.75 -0.77 -18.56
N ILE A 86 -14.50 -0.75 -17.46
CA ILE A 86 -15.66 0.12 -17.28
C ILE A 86 -15.22 1.27 -16.38
N PRO A 87 -15.31 2.54 -16.81
CA PRO A 87 -15.11 3.66 -15.92
C PRO A 87 -16.24 3.68 -14.88
N VAL A 88 -15.87 3.61 -13.60
CA VAL A 88 -16.77 3.69 -12.46
C VAL A 88 -16.45 4.96 -11.69
N ASP A 89 -17.49 5.62 -11.19
CA ASP A 89 -17.30 6.77 -10.30
C ASP A 89 -16.51 6.37 -9.05
N ARG A 90 -15.59 7.24 -8.63
CA ARG A 90 -14.70 7.00 -7.49
C ARG A 90 -15.49 6.75 -6.20
N GLU A 91 -16.53 7.53 -5.93
CA GLU A 91 -17.30 7.41 -4.69
C GLU A 91 -18.06 6.08 -4.65
N VAL A 92 -18.55 5.63 -5.80
CA VAL A 92 -19.24 4.33 -5.94
C VAL A 92 -18.26 3.19 -5.68
N LEU A 93 -17.06 3.25 -6.25
CA LEU A 93 -16.03 2.25 -6.03
C LEU A 93 -15.63 2.18 -4.55
N GLU A 94 -15.33 3.32 -3.93
CA GLU A 94 -14.94 3.41 -2.52
C GLU A 94 -16.04 2.89 -1.58
N TRP A 95 -17.31 3.12 -1.90
CA TRP A 95 -18.43 2.59 -1.13
C TRP A 95 -18.47 1.06 -1.15
N PHE A 96 -18.27 0.48 -2.33
CA PHE A 96 -18.25 -0.97 -2.52
C PHE A 96 -17.05 -1.60 -1.82
N GLU A 97 -15.86 -1.01 -1.93
CA GLU A 97 -14.63 -1.45 -1.26
C GLU A 97 -14.76 -1.48 0.27
N LYS A 98 -15.38 -0.44 0.86
CA LYS A 98 -15.60 -0.38 2.31
C LYS A 98 -16.57 -1.44 2.83
N ALA A 99 -17.44 -1.96 1.96
CA ALA A 99 -18.51 -2.87 2.38
C ALA A 99 -18.06 -4.34 2.49
N ASP A 100 -17.16 -4.80 1.62
CA ASP A 100 -16.71 -6.21 1.57
C ASP A 100 -15.46 -6.38 0.69
N ASP A 101 -14.52 -7.22 1.10
CA ASP A 101 -13.33 -7.55 0.30
C ASP A 101 -13.68 -8.21 -1.06
N ARG A 102 -14.90 -8.73 -1.22
CA ARG A 102 -15.44 -9.27 -2.49
C ARG A 102 -16.30 -8.26 -3.25
N TYR A 103 -15.99 -6.97 -3.11
CA TYR A 103 -16.75 -5.88 -3.71
C TYR A 103 -16.95 -6.01 -5.22
N LEU A 104 -15.95 -6.48 -5.97
CA LEU A 104 -16.06 -6.72 -7.42
C LEU A 104 -17.16 -7.73 -7.78
N ALA A 105 -17.29 -8.81 -6.99
CA ALA A 105 -18.32 -9.82 -7.21
C ALA A 105 -19.72 -9.24 -6.93
N LYS A 106 -19.86 -8.39 -5.90
CA LYS A 106 -21.11 -7.68 -5.60
C LYS A 106 -21.48 -6.69 -6.69
N MET A 107 -20.52 -5.89 -7.16
CA MET A 107 -20.72 -4.97 -8.29
C MET A 107 -21.21 -5.72 -9.53
N ASN A 108 -20.56 -6.81 -9.90
CA ASN A 108 -20.98 -7.63 -11.05
C ASN A 108 -22.38 -8.23 -10.86
N ALA A 109 -22.75 -8.66 -9.65
CA ALA A 109 -24.10 -9.15 -9.38
C ALA A 109 -25.16 -8.05 -9.58
N VAL A 110 -24.89 -6.83 -9.09
CA VAL A 110 -25.79 -5.67 -9.29
C VAL A 110 -25.92 -5.32 -10.77
N LEU A 111 -24.81 -5.27 -11.50
CA LEU A 111 -24.81 -4.96 -12.94
C LEU A 111 -25.61 -6.00 -13.74
N ARG A 112 -25.51 -7.29 -13.40
CA ARG A 112 -26.30 -8.34 -14.05
C ARG A 112 -27.80 -8.18 -13.79
N VAL A 113 -28.19 -7.95 -12.53
CA VAL A 113 -29.60 -7.70 -12.18
C VAL A 113 -30.14 -6.48 -12.92
N TYR A 114 -29.34 -5.42 -13.05
CA TYR A 114 -29.74 -4.25 -13.83
C TYR A 114 -29.96 -4.60 -15.30
N ILE A 115 -29.02 -5.32 -15.94
CA ILE A 115 -29.17 -5.75 -17.35
C ILE A 115 -30.44 -6.58 -17.53
N GLU A 116 -30.66 -7.58 -16.68
CA GLU A 116 -31.86 -8.43 -16.71
C GLU A 116 -33.14 -7.58 -16.61
N SER A 117 -33.14 -6.56 -15.76
CA SER A 117 -34.29 -5.64 -15.61
C SER A 117 -34.56 -4.72 -16.81
N GLN A 118 -33.63 -4.61 -17.75
CA GLN A 118 -33.79 -3.83 -18.99
C GLN A 118 -34.19 -4.70 -20.19
N GLU A 119 -34.12 -6.02 -20.07
CA GLU A 119 -34.51 -6.96 -21.12
C GLU A 119 -35.98 -7.42 -21.01
N ASP A 120 -36.67 -7.07 -19.92
CA ASP A 120 -38.13 -7.18 -19.72
C ASP A 120 -38.88 -5.91 -20.18
#